data_AF-A0A966P2I6-F1
#
_entry.id   AF-A0A966P2I6-F1
#
_cell.length_a   1.000
_cell.length_b   1.000
_cell.length_c   1.000
_cell.angle_alpha   90.00
_cell.angle_beta   90.00
_cell.angle_gamma   90.00
#
_symmetry.space_group_name_H-M   'P 1'
#
loop_
_entity.id
_entity.type
_entity.pdbx_description
1 polymer ?
#
loop_
_entity_poly.entity_id
_entity_poly.type
_entity_poly.pdbx_seq_one_letter_code
_entity_poly.pdbx_strand_id
1 'polypeptide(L)' 'VLRFVVEANGSLSSVDVEKSSGYRRLDQAARKLLETCKFKPGMVSGKLEKSSATLEVVWKLD' A
#
# COMPACT_ATOMS: atom_id res chain seq x y z
N VAL A 1 -4.29 5.18 -7.54
CA VAL A 1 -2.92 5.14 -7.01
C VAL A 1 -2.98 5.31 -5.50
N LEU A 2 -2.36 4.40 -4.76
CA LEU A 2 -2.21 4.46 -3.32
C LEU A 2 -0.73 4.59 -2.96
N ARG A 3 -0.43 5.41 -1.97
CA ARG A 3 0.88 5.44 -1.30
C ARG A 3 0.72 4.82 0.07
N PHE A 4 1.68 4.01 0.47
CA PHE A 4 1.66 3.40 1.79
C PHE A 4 3.06 3.26 2.36
N VAL A 5 3.11 3.11 3.68
CA VAL A 5 4.35 2.96 4.44
C VAL A 5 4.38 1.61 5.13
N VAL A 6 5.48 0.91 4.94
CA VAL A 6 5.81 -0.34 5.62
C VAL A 6 6.88 -0.04 6.65
N GLU A 7 6.61 -0.35 7.91
CA GLU A 7 7.56 -0.21 9.01
C GLU A 7 8.62 -1.31 8.97
N ALA A 8 9.74 -1.12 9.68
CA ALA A 8 10.86 -2.08 9.71
C ALA A 8 10.47 -3.49 10.24
N ASN A 9 9.33 -3.63 10.89
CA ASN A 9 8.76 -4.91 11.33
C ASN A 9 7.85 -5.57 10.26
N GLY A 10 7.68 -4.96 9.09
CA GLY A 10 6.80 -5.43 8.01
C GLY A 10 5.33 -5.06 8.17
N SER A 11 4.95 -4.32 9.22
CA SER A 11 3.58 -3.83 9.40
C SER A 11 3.32 -2.59 8.53
N LEU A 12 2.07 -2.45 8.11
CA LEU A 12 1.57 -1.29 7.37
C LEU A 12 1.20 -0.18 8.36
N SER A 13 1.75 1.03 8.21
CA SER A 13 1.49 2.15 9.15
C SER A 13 0.66 3.28 8.57
N SER A 14 0.73 3.55 7.27
CA SER A 14 -0.13 4.53 6.61
C SER A 14 -0.54 4.08 5.22
N VAL A 15 -1.75 4.46 4.80
CA VAL A 15 -2.29 4.23 3.46
C VAL A 15 -3.07 5.45 3.01
N ASP A 16 -2.57 6.09 1.97
CA ASP A 16 -3.13 7.30 1.38
C ASP A 16 -3.53 7.05 -0.07
N VAL A 17 -4.66 7.65 -0.48
CA VAL A 17 -5.12 7.60 -1.86
C VAL A 17 -4.60 8.85 -2.55
N GLU A 18 -3.49 8.74 -3.26
CA GLU A 18 -2.92 9.86 -4.02
C GLU A 18 -3.75 10.17 -5.27
N LYS A 19 -4.31 9.15 -5.91
CA LYS A 19 -5.20 9.28 -7.07
C LYS A 19 -6.37 8.33 -6.93
N SER A 20 -7.58 8.88 -6.77
CA SER A 20 -8.82 8.10 -6.68
C SER A 20 -9.12 7.36 -7.97
N SER A 21 -9.79 6.21 -7.86
CA SER A 21 -10.43 5.51 -8.99
C SER A 21 -11.65 6.22 -9.55
N GLY A 22 -12.13 7.29 -8.90
CA GLY A 22 -13.41 7.93 -9.17
C GLY A 22 -14.59 7.28 -8.42
N TYR A 23 -14.37 6.14 -7.76
CA TYR A 23 -15.40 5.41 -7.02
C TYR A 23 -14.95 5.10 -5.60
N ARG A 24 -15.60 5.72 -4.61
CA ARG A 24 -15.25 5.57 -3.18
C ARG A 24 -15.19 4.10 -2.73
N ARG A 25 -16.08 3.23 -3.22
CA ARG A 25 -16.09 1.80 -2.86
C ARG A 25 -14.84 1.07 -3.35
N LEU A 26 -14.38 1.37 -4.56
CA LEU A 26 -13.18 0.78 -5.14
C LEU A 26 -11.93 1.26 -4.40
N ASP A 27 -11.87 2.54 -4.05
CA ASP A 27 -10.77 3.09 -3.24
C ASP A 27 -10.70 2.43 -1.85
N GLN A 28 -11.85 2.21 -1.21
CA GLN A 28 -11.92 1.50 0.07
C GLN A 28 -11.51 0.03 -0.05
N ALA A 29 -11.90 -0.65 -1.13
CA ALA A 29 -11.48 -2.02 -1.39
C ALA A 29 -9.95 -2.12 -1.58
N ALA A 30 -9.36 -1.18 -2.31
CA ALA A 30 -7.90 -1.12 -2.50
C ALA A 30 -7.14 -0.86 -1.18
N ARG A 31 -7.68 -0.02 -0.28
CA ARG A 31 -7.11 0.18 1.06
C ARG A 31 -7.14 -1.12 1.89
N LYS A 32 -8.31 -1.78 1.93
CA LYS A 32 -8.48 -3.06 2.64
C LYS A 32 -7.58 -4.16 2.10
N LEU A 33 -7.33 -4.18 0.79
CA LEU A 33 -6.38 -5.13 0.18
C LEU A 33 -5.00 -4.99 0.84
N LEU A 34 -4.49 -3.76 0.99
CA LEU A 34 -3.19 -3.52 1.62
C LEU A 34 -3.14 -3.99 3.07
N GLU A 35 -4.22 -3.84 3.84
CA GLU A 35 -4.30 -4.32 5.24
C GLU A 35 -4.17 -5.85 5.36
N THR A 36 -4.54 -6.59 4.31
CA THR A 36 -4.40 -8.06 4.28
C THR A 36 -3.04 -8.55 3.81
N CYS A 37 -2.23 -7.67 3.21
CA CYS A 37 -0.92 -8.03 2.69
C CYS A 37 0.11 -8.16 3.81
N LYS A 38 0.99 -9.17 3.70
CA LYS A 38 2.20 -9.28 4.52
C LYS A 38 3.37 -8.66 3.76
N PHE A 39 3.87 -7.53 4.23
CA PHE A 39 4.96 -6.84 3.56
C PHE A 39 6.31 -7.29 4.10
N LYS A 40 7.29 -7.38 3.20
CA LYS A 40 8.70 -7.42 3.59
C LYS A 40 9.18 -5.97 3.73
N PRO A 41 9.75 -5.59 4.89
CA PRO A 41 10.31 -4.26 5.04
C PRO A 41 11.46 -4.02 4.07
N GLY A 42 11.71 -2.76 3.75
CA GLY A 42 12.91 -2.36 3.01
C GLY A 42 14.17 -2.77 3.78
N MET A 43 15.25 -3.04 3.05
CA MET A 43 16.55 -3.35 3.65
C MET A 43 17.60 -2.38 3.10
N VAL A 44 18.24 -1.65 4.00
CA VAL A 44 19.33 -0.71 3.67
C VAL A 44 20.56 -1.15 4.44
N SER A 45 21.65 -1.44 3.73
CA SER A 45 22.92 -1.87 4.33
C SER A 45 22.78 -3.05 5.31
N GLY A 46 21.91 -4.03 4.98
CA GLY A 46 21.66 -5.23 5.78
C GLY A 46 20.73 -5.04 6.99
N LYS A 47 20.20 -3.83 7.21
CA LYS A 47 19.23 -3.53 8.28
C LYS A 47 17.83 -3.33 7.71
N LEU A 48 16.83 -3.86 8.41
CA LEU A 48 15.44 -3.63 8.07
C LEU A 48 15.08 -2.18 8.42
N GLU A 49 14.51 -1.47 7.46
CA GLU A 49 14.13 -0.07 7.60
C GLU A 49 12.72 0.18 7.10
N LYS A 50 12.14 1.27 7.63
CA LYS A 50 10.86 1.81 7.17
C LYS A 50 10.99 2.24 5.71
N SER A 51 10.02 1.87 4.90
CA SER A 51 10.00 2.18 3.46
C SER A 51 8.62 2.64 3.01
N SER A 52 8.58 3.56 2.05
CA SER A 52 7.34 3.98 1.38
C SER A 52 7.26 3.38 -0.01
N ALA A 53 6.06 2.96 -0.42
CA ALA A 53 5.81 2.38 -1.73
C ALA A 53 4.51 2.93 -2.34
N THR A 54 4.37 2.79 -3.66
CA THR A 54 3.21 3.21 -4.42
C THR A 54 2.62 2.02 -5.16
N LEU A 55 1.29 1.88 -5.12
CA LEU A 55 0.53 0.85 -5.83
C LEU A 55 -0.48 1.50 -6.78
N GLU A 56 -0.40 1.15 -8.06
CA GLU A 56 -1.41 1.49 -9.05
C GLU A 56 -2.42 0.33 -9.20
N VAL A 57 -3.70 0.63 -8.99
CA VAL A 57 -4.80 -0.33 -9.07
C VAL A 57 -5.68 0.06 -10.26
N VAL A 58 -5.83 -0.86 -11.22
CA VAL A 58 -6.66 -0.69 -12.42
C VAL A 58 -7.85 -1.64 -12.33
N TRP A 59 -9.05 -1.10 -12.46
CA TRP A 59 -10.31 -1.85 -12.39
C TRP A 59 -10.83 -2.13 -13.79
N LYS A 60 -11.31 -3.35 -14.01
CA LYS A 60 -12.00 -3.76 -15.24
C LYS A 60 -13.26 -4.52 -14.86
N LEU A 61 -14.32 -4.31 -15.63
CA LEU A 61 -15.49 -5.18 -15.64
C LEU A 61 -15.29 -6.11 -16.83
N ASP A 62 -15.38 -7.41 -16.58
CA ASP A 62 -15.41 -8.42 -17.64
C ASP A 62 -16.85 -8.61 -18.14
#